data_AF-A0A4S2D314-F1
#
_entry.id   AF-A0A4S2D314-F1
#
_cell.length_a   1.000
_cell.length_b   1.000
_cell.length_c   1.000
_cell.angle_alpha   90.00
_cell.angle_beta   90.00
_cell.angle_gamma   90.00
#
_symmetry.space_group_name_H-M   'P 1'
#
loop_
_entity.id
_entity.type
_entity.pdbx_description
1 polymer ?
#
loop_
_entity_poly.entity_id
_entity_poly.type
_entity_poly.pdbx_seq_one_letter_code
_entity_poly.pdbx_strand_id
1 'polypeptide(L)'
;MNTPDPDRSAPRLLGFDVPDLQADVDPEEDEAITAMLDVEPSAPWLVVFRRQVEALKGELGLARVLMSGRTIRFYGSVADSRRLANEVAGLIHDVTAELRGNGRTRADAHARRD
;
A
#
# COMPACT_ATOMS: atom_id res chain seq x y z
N MET A 1 30.01 9.24 4.34
CA MET A 1 29.34 8.28 3.44
C MET A 1 28.07 7.84 4.13
N ASN A 2 26.89 8.23 3.64
CA ASN A 2 25.62 7.75 4.19
C ASN A 2 25.39 6.33 3.64
N THR A 3 25.51 5.33 4.49
CA THR A 3 25.07 3.97 4.18
C THR A 3 23.58 4.03 3.85
N PRO A 4 23.11 3.58 2.67
CA PRO A 4 21.68 3.43 2.45
C PRO A 4 21.20 2.32 3.39
N ASP A 5 20.45 2.73 4.39
CA ASP A 5 19.85 1.86 5.38
C ASP A 5 18.97 0.81 4.67
N PRO A 6 19.22 -0.50 4.85
CA PRO A 6 18.47 -1.56 4.17
C PRO A 6 17.00 -1.66 4.64
N ASP A 7 16.58 -0.92 5.67
CA ASP A 7 15.19 -0.81 6.13
C ASP A 7 14.41 0.28 5.35
N ARG A 8 15.07 1.15 4.57
CA ARG A 8 14.42 2.30 3.86
C ARG A 8 13.47 1.94 2.70
N SER A 9 13.30 0.68 2.33
CA SER A 9 12.56 0.30 1.11
C SER A 9 11.10 -0.07 1.34
N ALA A 10 10.64 -0.11 2.59
CA ALA A 10 9.26 -0.42 2.94
C ALA A 10 8.52 0.87 3.34
N PRO A 11 7.60 1.37 2.49
CA PRO A 11 6.84 2.56 2.79
C PRO A 11 5.94 2.36 4.01
N ARG A 12 5.91 3.38 4.89
CA ARG A 12 4.97 3.45 5.99
C ARG A 12 3.82 4.37 5.60
N LEU A 13 2.61 3.96 5.95
CA LEU A 13 1.43 4.80 5.78
C LEU A 13 1.50 5.99 6.76
N LEU A 14 1.48 7.22 6.22
CA LEU A 14 1.42 8.45 7.00
C LEU A 14 -0.01 8.82 7.39
N GLY A 15 -0.97 8.52 6.52
CA GLY A 15 -2.37 8.84 6.73
C GLY A 15 -3.19 8.67 5.45
N PHE A 16 -4.49 8.90 5.61
CA PHE A 16 -5.44 8.93 4.51
C PHE A 16 -6.05 10.32 4.40
N ASP A 17 -6.09 10.81 3.18
CA ASP A 17 -6.97 11.87 2.77
C ASP A 17 -8.25 11.21 2.27
N VAL A 18 -9.31 11.33 3.08
CA VAL A 18 -10.62 10.73 2.80
C VAL A 18 -11.56 11.88 2.48
N PRO A 19 -12.01 12.04 1.21
CA PRO A 19 -12.99 13.04 0.85
C PRO A 19 -14.32 12.76 1.55
N ASP A 20 -15.12 13.81 1.78
CA ASP A 20 -16.45 13.69 2.36
C ASP A 20 -17.34 12.84 1.44
N LEU A 21 -17.80 11.70 1.97
CA LEU A 21 -18.61 10.72 1.24
C LEU A 21 -19.93 11.34 0.77
N GLN A 22 -20.10 11.51 -0.54
CA GLN A 22 -21.41 11.74 -1.14
C GLN A 22 -22.12 10.40 -1.39
N ALA A 23 -23.45 10.39 -1.26
CA ALA A 23 -24.26 9.17 -1.30
C ALA A 23 -24.34 8.51 -2.70
N ASP A 24 -23.89 9.19 -3.74
CA ASP A 24 -23.85 8.74 -5.12
C ASP A 24 -22.44 9.02 -5.64
N VAL A 25 -21.67 7.95 -5.90
CA VAL A 25 -20.24 8.06 -6.25
C VAL A 25 -20.09 7.92 -7.75
N ASP A 26 -19.74 9.00 -8.42
CA ASP A 26 -19.50 9.06 -9.85
C ASP A 26 -17.99 8.92 -10.13
N PRO A 27 -17.50 7.82 -10.73
CA PRO A 27 -16.07 7.55 -10.87
C PRO A 27 -15.32 8.55 -11.79
N GLU A 28 -16.04 9.44 -12.48
CA GLU A 28 -15.50 10.53 -13.29
C GLU A 28 -15.45 11.87 -12.53
N GLU A 29 -16.27 12.08 -11.50
CA GLU A 29 -16.36 13.34 -10.72
C GLU A 29 -15.94 13.21 -9.25
N ASP A 30 -15.98 12.02 -8.66
CA ASP A 30 -15.66 11.80 -7.25
C ASP A 30 -14.17 11.76 -6.94
N GLU A 31 -13.83 12.35 -5.78
CA GLU A 31 -12.48 12.34 -5.25
C GLU A 31 -12.06 10.94 -4.78
N ALA A 32 -10.87 10.53 -5.20
CA ALA A 32 -10.28 9.27 -4.75
C ALA A 32 -9.77 9.39 -3.31
N ILE A 33 -9.99 8.34 -2.53
CA ILE A 33 -9.33 8.18 -1.24
C ILE A 33 -7.84 8.09 -1.50
N THR A 34 -7.08 9.01 -0.91
CA THR A 34 -5.64 9.13 -1.16
C THR A 34 -4.86 8.70 0.08
N ALA A 35 -4.16 7.58 -0.01
CA ALA A 35 -3.21 7.15 1.02
C ALA A 35 -1.84 7.81 0.77
N MET A 36 -1.27 8.40 1.81
CA MET A 36 0.05 9.01 1.77
C MET A 36 1.09 8.11 2.42
N LEU A 37 2.22 7.95 1.76
CA LEU A 37 3.36 7.17 2.22
C LEU A 37 4.53 8.08 2.58
N ASP A 38 5.31 7.66 3.57
CA ASP A 38 6.50 8.39 4.04
C ASP A 38 7.60 8.42 2.97
N VAL A 39 7.78 7.29 2.28
CA VAL A 39 8.79 7.10 1.24
C VAL A 39 8.17 6.48 0.00
N GLU A 40 8.85 6.66 -1.14
CA GLU A 40 8.42 6.02 -2.38
C GLU A 40 8.60 4.49 -2.27
N PRO A 41 7.56 3.69 -2.57
CA PRO A 41 7.66 2.25 -2.56
C PRO A 41 8.71 1.75 -3.55
N SER A 42 9.51 0.78 -3.13
CA SER A 42 10.44 0.09 -4.00
C SER A 42 9.70 -0.82 -5.00
N ALA A 43 10.31 -1.07 -6.17
CA ALA A 43 9.78 -1.99 -7.18
C ALA A 43 9.33 -3.37 -6.64
N PRO A 44 10.09 -4.07 -5.77
CA PRO A 44 9.62 -5.33 -5.19
C PRO A 44 8.38 -5.15 -4.30
N TRP A 45 8.25 -4.02 -3.59
CA TRP A 45 7.07 -3.72 -2.79
C TRP A 45 5.83 -3.52 -3.67
N LEU A 46 5.99 -2.79 -4.78
CA LEU A 46 4.91 -2.58 -5.75
C LEU A 46 4.38 -3.89 -6.34
N VAL A 47 5.24 -4.88 -6.58
CA VAL A 47 4.82 -6.19 -7.12
C VAL A 47 3.90 -6.92 -6.14
N VAL A 48 4.31 -7.00 -4.87
CA VAL A 48 3.51 -7.68 -3.83
C VAL A 48 2.21 -6.91 -3.57
N PHE A 49 2.30 -5.59 -3.44
CA PHE A 49 1.13 -4.73 -3.25
C PHE A 49 0.13 -4.87 -4.40
N ARG A 50 0.58 -4.81 -5.67
CA ARG A 50 -0.33 -4.94 -6.82
C ARG A 50 -1.06 -6.27 -6.84
N ARG A 51 -0.39 -7.36 -6.46
CA ARG A 51 -1.02 -8.69 -6.40
C ARG A 51 -2.13 -8.73 -5.34
N GLN A 52 -1.87 -8.19 -4.16
CA GLN A 52 -2.84 -8.22 -3.07
C GLN A 52 -3.98 -7.19 -3.27
N VAL A 53 -3.68 -6.01 -3.80
CA VAL A 53 -4.71 -5.00 -4.09
C VAL A 53 -5.66 -5.46 -5.18
N GLU A 54 -5.20 -6.20 -6.19
CA GLU A 54 -6.10 -6.77 -7.22
C GLU A 54 -7.08 -7.78 -6.62
N ALA A 55 -6.68 -8.54 -5.60
CA ALA A 55 -7.60 -9.41 -4.85
C ALA A 55 -8.63 -8.58 -4.06
N LEU A 56 -8.18 -7.54 -3.35
CA LEU A 56 -9.03 -6.62 -2.60
C LEU A 56 -9.98 -5.79 -3.46
N LYS A 57 -9.62 -5.48 -4.71
CA LYS A 57 -10.49 -4.71 -5.62
C LYS A 57 -11.84 -5.39 -5.84
N GLY A 58 -11.84 -6.72 -5.96
CA GLY A 58 -13.07 -7.50 -6.11
C GLY A 58 -13.93 -7.52 -4.85
N GLU A 59 -13.32 -7.54 -3.67
CA GLU A 59 -14.04 -7.60 -2.39
C GLU A 59 -14.57 -6.24 -1.93
N LEU A 60 -13.87 -5.16 -2.27
CA LEU A 60 -14.20 -3.80 -1.85
C LEU A 60 -14.92 -2.96 -2.92
N GLY A 61 -15.19 -3.51 -4.10
CA GLY A 61 -15.86 -2.77 -5.18
C GLY A 61 -15.03 -1.62 -5.75
N LEU A 62 -13.70 -1.74 -5.72
CA LEU A 62 -12.80 -0.71 -6.24
C LEU A 62 -12.73 -0.80 -7.77
N ALA A 63 -13.04 0.32 -8.44
CA ALA A 63 -12.96 0.43 -9.89
C ALA A 63 -11.51 0.55 -10.38
N ARG A 64 -10.69 1.36 -9.70
CA ARG A 64 -9.31 1.65 -10.11
C ARG A 64 -8.42 1.99 -8.92
N VAL A 65 -7.15 1.58 -9.00
CA VAL A 65 -6.12 1.95 -8.04
C VAL A 65 -4.95 2.54 -8.81
N LEU A 66 -4.56 3.77 -8.49
CA LEU A 66 -3.44 4.47 -9.10
C LEU A 66 -2.37 4.75 -8.05
N MET A 67 -1.11 4.47 -8.37
CA MET A 67 0.01 4.92 -7.57
C MET A 67 0.80 6.00 -8.28
N SER A 68 1.21 7.01 -7.52
CA SER A 68 2.03 8.12 -8.00
C SER A 68 3.08 8.42 -6.93
N GLY A 69 4.23 7.76 -7.03
CA GLY A 69 5.33 7.91 -6.07
C GLY A 69 4.89 7.57 -4.65
N ARG A 70 4.75 8.61 -3.81
CA ARG A 70 4.37 8.49 -2.38
C ARG A 70 2.86 8.48 -2.12
N THR A 71 2.03 8.55 -3.15
CA THR A 71 0.57 8.55 -2.99
C THR A 71 -0.09 7.40 -3.72
N ILE A 72 -1.10 6.81 -3.06
CA ILE A 72 -1.95 5.76 -3.62
C ILE A 72 -3.38 6.30 -3.64
N ARG A 73 -3.99 6.36 -4.83
CA ARG A 73 -5.36 6.82 -5.03
C ARG A 73 -6.25 5.62 -5.31
N PHE A 74 -7.33 5.50 -4.54
CA PHE A 74 -8.32 4.45 -4.67
C PHE A 74 -9.62 5.06 -5.18
N TYR A 75 -10.05 4.60 -6.36
CA TYR A 75 -11.29 4.99 -7.02
C TYR A 75 -12.26 3.81 -6.97
N GLY A 76 -13.47 4.03 -6.47
CA GLY A 76 -14.51 3.01 -6.43
C GLY A 76 -15.76 3.53 -5.75
N SER A 77 -16.86 2.80 -5.91
CA SER A 77 -18.11 3.08 -5.20
C SER A 77 -17.98 2.54 -3.78
N VAL A 78 -17.19 3.26 -2.97
CA VAL A 78 -16.85 2.84 -1.62
C VAL A 78 -17.91 3.42 -0.70
N ALA A 79 -18.93 2.62 -0.38
CA ALA A 79 -19.98 3.01 0.55
C ALA A 79 -19.45 3.28 1.98
N ASP A 80 -18.24 2.81 2.30
CA ASP A 80 -17.60 2.96 3.61
C ASP A 80 -16.09 3.24 3.46
N SER A 81 -15.75 4.53 3.31
CA SER A 81 -14.36 4.98 3.17
C SER A 81 -13.49 4.64 4.38
N ARG A 82 -14.08 4.55 5.58
CA ARG A 82 -13.37 4.16 6.80
C ARG A 82 -12.97 2.70 6.76
N ARG A 83 -13.87 1.83 6.30
CA ARG A 83 -13.56 0.42 6.08
C ARG A 83 -12.43 0.28 5.06
N LEU A 84 -12.50 0.97 3.92
CA LEU A 84 -11.41 0.94 2.93
C LEU A 84 -10.08 1.39 3.53
N ALA A 85 -10.07 2.51 4.25
CA ALA A 85 -8.85 3.02 4.89
C ALA A 85 -8.22 1.99 5.84
N ASN A 86 -9.04 1.31 6.66
CA ASN A 86 -8.56 0.26 7.54
C ASN A 86 -8.00 -0.95 6.78
N GLU A 87 -8.69 -1.42 5.74
CA GLU A 87 -8.24 -2.54 4.91
C GLU A 87 -6.94 -2.21 4.16
N VAL A 88 -6.82 -1.00 3.61
CA VAL A 88 -5.60 -0.53 2.95
C VAL A 88 -4.45 -0.37 3.94
N ALA A 89 -4.71 0.11 5.16
CA ALA A 89 -3.71 0.22 6.21
C ALA A 89 -3.16 -1.17 6.61
N GLY A 90 -4.06 -2.14 6.79
CA GLY A 90 -3.71 -3.54 7.01
C GLY A 90 -2.87 -4.11 5.86
N LEU A 91 -3.32 -3.88 4.62
CA LEU A 91 -2.59 -4.32 3.43
C LEU A 91 -1.16 -3.78 3.37
N ILE A 92 -0.97 -2.47 3.57
CA ILE A 92 0.36 -1.84 3.54
C ILE A 92 1.25 -2.43 4.64
N HIS A 93 0.69 -2.66 5.83
CA HIS A 93 1.39 -3.28 6.94
C HIS A 93 1.80 -4.72 6.60
N ASP A 94 0.91 -5.52 6.03
CA ASP A 94 1.15 -6.92 5.70
C ASP A 94 2.16 -7.09 4.56
N VAL A 95 2.07 -6.28 3.50
CA VAL A 95 3.07 -6.26 2.41
C VAL A 95 4.45 -5.90 2.97
N THR A 96 4.50 -4.92 3.88
CA THR A 96 5.74 -4.50 4.55
C THR A 96 6.29 -5.61 5.45
N ALA A 97 5.44 -6.33 6.17
CA ALA A 97 5.82 -7.44 7.02
C ALA A 97 6.32 -8.64 6.19
N GLU A 98 5.67 -8.96 5.08
CA GLU A 98 6.04 -10.03 4.15
C GLU A 98 7.44 -9.79 3.56
N LEU A 99 7.73 -8.56 3.13
CA LEU A 99 9.04 -8.22 2.57
C LEU A 99 10.15 -8.23 3.63
N ARG A 100 9.86 -7.78 4.86
CA ARG A 100 10.80 -7.92 5.98
C ARG A 100 11.03 -9.37 6.38
N GLY A 101 9.98 -10.18 6.39
CA GLY A 101 10.03 -11.61 6.67
C GLY A 101 10.90 -12.38 5.65
N ASN A 102 10.71 -12.11 4.36
CA ASN A 102 11.52 -12.72 3.29
C ASN A 102 12.98 -12.25 3.27
N GLY A 103 13.28 -11.03 3.75
CA GLY A 103 14.66 -10.55 3.90
C GLY A 103 15.46 -11.30 4.98
N ARG A 104 14.78 -11.77 6.03
CA ARG A 104 15.43 -12.43 7.18
C ARG A 104 15.89 -13.86 6.87
N THR A 105 15.20 -14.56 5.97
CA THR A 105 15.58 -15.91 5.53
C THR A 105 16.87 -15.93 4.70
N ARG A 106 17.21 -14.82 4.02
CA ARG A 106 18.44 -14.74 3.20
C ARG A 106 19.67 -14.29 3.98
N ALA A 107 19.49 -13.54 5.07
CA ALA A 107 20.60 -13.07 5.92
C ALA A 107 21.13 -14.17 6.87
N ASP A 108 20.28 -15.09 7.34
CA ASP A 108 20.70 -16.18 8.25
C ASP A 108 21.52 -17.28 7.54
N ALA A 109 21.38 -17.41 6.22
CA ALA A 109 22.08 -18.42 5.43
C ALA A 109 23.57 -18.10 5.17
N HIS A 110 24.02 -16.86 5.41
CA HIS A 110 25.42 -16.46 5.19
C HIS A 110 26.27 -16.49 6.47
N ALA A 111 25.67 -16.64 7.66
CA ALA A 111 26.36 -16.60 8.95
C ALA A 111 26.80 -17.97 9.50
N ARG A 112 26.67 -19.06 8.73
CA ARG A 112 27.06 -20.42 9.14
C ARG A 112 28.17 -21.06 8.31
N ARG A 113 28.96 -20.25 7.60
CA ARG A 113 30.19 -20.67 6.92
C ARG A 113 31.32 -19.72 7.32
N ASP A 114 31.78 -19.87 8.55
CA ASP A 114 33.17 -19.60 8.93
C ASP A 114 33.62 -20.72 9.87
#